data_AF-A0A947A223-F1
#
_entry.id   AF-A0A947A223-F1
#
_cell.length_a   1.000
_cell.length_b   1.000
_cell.length_c   1.000
_cell.angle_alpha   90.00
_cell.angle_beta   90.00
_cell.angle_gamma   90.00
#
_symmetry.space_group_name_H-M   'P 1'
#
loop_
_entity.id
_entity.type
_entity.pdbx_description
1 polymer ?
#
loop_
_entity_poly.entity_id
_entity_poly.type
_entity_poly.pdbx_seq_one_letter_code
_entity_poly.pdbx_strand_id
1 'polypeptide(L)'
;MPLPKINSSEEAIKLEDQHGAHNYHPLPAVLSRGEGVHVWDVEGKKYYDFLSAYSAVNQGHCHPKIVGAMHEQASKLALTSRAFHNDVLGSYEKYATEYFGFDKLLPMNTG
;
A
#
# COMPACT_ATOMS: atom_id res chain seq x y z
N MET A 1 1.28 -22.95 4.70
CA MET A 1 -0.02 -23.41 4.17
C MET A 1 -0.47 -22.37 3.15
N PRO A 2 -0.80 -22.72 1.90
CA PRO A 2 -1.28 -21.73 0.94
C PRO A 2 -2.63 -21.17 1.39
N LEU A 3 -2.87 -19.88 1.12
CA LEU A 3 -4.17 -19.27 1.36
C LEU A 3 -5.23 -19.90 0.45
N PRO A 4 -6.50 -19.98 0.89
CA PRO A 4 -7.59 -20.46 0.05
C PRO A 4 -7.73 -19.56 -1.18
N LYS A 5 -7.98 -20.19 -2.33
CA LYS A 5 -8.25 -19.46 -3.57
C LYS A 5 -9.67 -18.91 -3.52
N ILE A 6 -9.82 -17.59 -3.59
CA ILE A 6 -11.10 -16.89 -3.73
C ILE A 6 -11.63 -17.06 -5.15
N ASN A 7 -12.90 -17.44 -5.29
CA ASN A 7 -13.55 -17.65 -6.59
C ASN A 7 -14.69 -16.65 -6.85
N SER A 8 -15.15 -15.90 -5.85
CA SER A 8 -16.14 -14.82 -6.01
C SER A 8 -16.05 -13.76 -4.91
N SER A 9 -16.65 -12.59 -5.18
CA SER A 9 -16.80 -11.49 -4.24
C SER A 9 -17.61 -11.91 -3.01
N GLU A 10 -18.67 -12.70 -3.19
CA GLU A 10 -19.48 -13.24 -2.08
C GLU A 10 -18.66 -14.13 -1.14
N GLU A 11 -17.82 -15.01 -1.69
CA GLU A 11 -16.93 -15.89 -0.92
C GLU A 11 -15.95 -15.07 -0.07
N ALA A 12 -15.32 -14.06 -0.66
CA ALA A 12 -14.38 -13.18 0.05
C ALA A 12 -15.06 -12.37 1.16
N ILE A 13 -16.22 -11.74 0.88
CA ILE A 13 -16.96 -10.95 1.87
C ILE A 13 -17.39 -11.84 3.04
N LYS A 14 -17.86 -13.06 2.78
CA LYS A 14 -18.25 -14.00 3.84
C LYS A 14 -17.08 -14.42 4.72
N LEU A 15 -15.90 -14.63 4.13
CA LEU A 15 -14.70 -14.96 4.90
C LEU A 15 -14.28 -13.79 5.81
N GLU A 16 -14.34 -12.56 5.30
CA GLU A 16 -14.08 -11.36 6.11
C GLU A 16 -15.12 -11.18 7.21
N ASP A 17 -16.40 -11.39 6.94
CA ASP A 17 -17.48 -11.33 7.94
C ASP A 17 -17.25 -12.30 9.11
N GLN A 18 -16.74 -13.51 8.82
CA GLN A 18 -16.51 -14.56 9.81
C GLN A 18 -15.25 -14.37 10.65
N HIS A 19 -14.22 -13.72 10.10
CA HIS A 19 -12.88 -13.68 10.72
C HIS A 19 -12.36 -12.27 11.02
N GLY A 20 -12.95 -11.24 10.41
CA GLY A 20 -12.60 -9.83 10.59
C GLY A 20 -13.48 -9.13 11.64
N ALA A 21 -12.95 -8.08 12.25
CA ALA A 21 -13.75 -7.22 13.13
C ALA A 21 -14.70 -6.33 12.30
N HIS A 22 -15.92 -6.09 12.78
CA HIS A 22 -16.95 -5.32 12.08
C HIS A 22 -16.84 -3.81 12.36
N ASN A 23 -15.71 -3.19 12.04
CA ASN A 23 -15.45 -1.75 12.24
C ASN A 23 -15.58 -0.90 10.96
N TYR A 24 -15.84 -1.52 9.80
CA TYR A 24 -16.11 -0.86 8.53
C TYR A 24 -17.38 -1.40 7.89
N HIS A 25 -17.97 -0.61 6.99
CA HIS A 25 -19.04 -1.04 6.09
C HIS A 25 -18.62 -0.79 4.62
N PRO A 26 -17.79 -1.66 4.03
CA PRO A 26 -17.24 -1.46 2.69
C PRO A 26 -18.32 -1.52 1.60
N LEU A 27 -18.04 -0.91 0.44
CA LEU A 27 -18.80 -1.19 -0.78
C LEU A 27 -18.60 -2.67 -1.17
N PRO A 28 -19.63 -3.36 -1.70
CA PRO A 28 -19.56 -4.77 -2.04
C PRO A 28 -18.80 -5.01 -3.37
N ALA A 29 -17.53 -4.62 -3.41
CA ALA A 29 -16.63 -4.81 -4.54
C ALA A 29 -15.29 -5.35 -4.03
N VAL A 30 -14.94 -6.58 -4.42
CA VAL A 30 -13.71 -7.25 -3.95
C VAL A 30 -12.61 -7.08 -4.97
N LEU A 31 -11.73 -6.11 -4.74
CA LEU A 31 -10.65 -5.76 -5.67
C LEU A 31 -9.49 -6.77 -5.64
N SER A 32 -8.99 -7.18 -6.82
CA SER A 32 -7.94 -8.19 -7.00
C SER A 32 -6.70 -7.69 -7.74
N ARG A 33 -6.81 -6.59 -8.49
CA ARG A 33 -5.70 -5.95 -9.22
C ARG A 33 -5.90 -4.44 -9.28
N GLY A 34 -4.80 -3.70 -9.24
CA GLY A 34 -4.75 -2.25 -9.49
C GLY A 34 -3.63 -1.88 -10.46
N GLU A 35 -3.89 -0.91 -11.34
CA GLU A 35 -2.90 -0.36 -12.28
C GLU A 35 -3.28 1.08 -12.68
N GLY A 36 -2.44 2.05 -12.31
CA GLY A 36 -2.71 3.46 -12.58
C GLY A 36 -4.02 3.92 -11.93
N VAL A 37 -4.94 4.45 -12.73
CA VAL A 37 -6.26 4.91 -12.27
C VAL A 37 -7.32 3.80 -12.19
N HIS A 38 -6.95 2.56 -12.50
CA HIS A 38 -7.90 1.46 -12.65
C HIS A 38 -7.71 0.38 -11.59
N VAL A 39 -8.82 -0.26 -11.23
CA VAL A 39 -8.86 -1.47 -10.41
C VAL A 39 -9.78 -2.51 -11.06
N TRP A 40 -9.55 -3.79 -10.75
CA TRP A 40 -10.36 -4.92 -11.20
C TRP A 40 -10.81 -5.73 -10.00
N ASP A 41 -12.07 -6.18 -9.99
CA ASP A 41 -12.57 -7.11 -8.98
C ASP A 41 -12.14 -8.57 -9.26
N VAL A 42 -12.49 -9.49 -8.36
CA VAL A 42 -12.19 -10.93 -8.50
C VAL A 42 -12.93 -11.58 -9.67
N GLU A 43 -14.04 -11.00 -10.12
CA GLU A 43 -14.76 -11.38 -11.34
C GLU A 43 -14.15 -10.76 -12.62
N GLY A 44 -13.15 -9.88 -12.49
CA GLY A 44 -12.45 -9.25 -13.61
C GLY A 44 -13.11 -8.00 -14.18
N LYS A 45 -14.17 -7.47 -13.55
CA LYS A 45 -14.77 -6.20 -13.95
C LYS A 45 -13.85 -5.04 -13.58
N LYS A 46 -13.67 -4.14 -14.53
CA LYS A 46 -12.75 -2.99 -14.44
C LYS A 46 -13.51 -1.73 -13.99
N TYR A 47 -12.88 -0.96 -13.10
CA TYR A 47 -13.40 0.29 -12.56
C TYR A 47 -12.36 1.40 -12.69
N TYR A 48 -12.82 2.65 -12.71
CA TYR A 48 -11.99 3.78 -12.33
C TYR A 48 -12.02 3.93 -10.81
N ASP A 49 -10.86 4.10 -10.19
CA ASP A 49 -10.78 4.41 -8.76
C ASP A 49 -10.83 5.93 -8.56
N PHE A 50 -11.94 6.42 -8.02
CA PHE A 50 -12.17 7.82 -7.70
C PHE A 50 -11.97 8.16 -6.22
N LEU A 51 -11.54 7.19 -5.41
CA LEU A 51 -11.19 7.39 -3.99
C LEU A 51 -9.68 7.53 -3.80
N SER A 52 -8.88 6.79 -4.58
CA SER A 52 -7.41 6.77 -4.49
C SER A 52 -6.90 6.47 -3.08
N ALA A 53 -7.63 5.61 -2.35
CA ALA A 53 -7.43 5.30 -0.93
C ALA A 53 -7.18 6.55 -0.07
N TYR A 54 -8.10 7.52 -0.13
CA TYR A 54 -7.98 8.80 0.58
C TYR A 54 -6.70 9.55 0.19
N SER A 55 -6.42 9.63 -1.12
CA SER A 55 -5.22 10.27 -1.69
C SER A 55 -3.88 9.61 -1.36
N ALA A 56 -3.86 8.41 -0.77
CA ALA A 56 -2.61 7.65 -0.57
C ALA A 56 -2.01 7.17 -1.90
N VAL A 57 -2.84 6.92 -2.92
CA VAL A 57 -2.43 6.37 -4.22
C VAL A 57 -2.41 7.44 -5.31
N ASN A 58 -1.94 8.65 -4.97
CA ASN A 58 -1.89 9.78 -5.92
C ASN A 58 -1.07 9.48 -7.19
N GLN A 59 -0.07 8.61 -7.10
CA GLN A 59 0.80 8.20 -8.21
C GLN A 59 0.16 7.11 -9.09
N GLY A 60 -1.01 6.60 -8.72
CA GLY A 60 -1.66 5.46 -9.36
C GLY A 60 -1.23 4.11 -8.77
N HIS A 61 -2.16 3.14 -8.83
CA HIS A 61 -1.96 1.79 -8.31
C HIS A 61 -0.76 1.12 -8.96
N CYS A 62 0.06 0.43 -8.14
CA CYS A 62 1.18 -0.39 -8.59
C CYS A 62 2.20 0.35 -9.49
N HIS A 63 2.46 1.63 -9.22
CA HIS A 63 3.38 2.42 -10.04
C HIS A 63 4.79 1.76 -10.12
N PRO A 64 5.31 1.46 -11.33
CA PRO A 64 6.46 0.56 -11.50
C PRO A 64 7.75 1.06 -10.83
N LYS A 65 7.98 2.38 -10.78
CA LYS A 65 9.14 2.95 -10.08
C LYS A 65 9.08 2.73 -8.55
N ILE A 66 7.89 2.81 -7.95
CA ILE A 66 7.72 2.68 -6.49
C ILE A 66 7.84 1.20 -6.11
N VAL A 67 7.16 0.32 -6.85
CA VAL A 67 7.26 -1.13 -6.66
C VAL A 67 8.70 -1.61 -6.84
N GLY A 68 9.41 -1.11 -7.86
CA GLY A 68 10.81 -1.42 -8.08
C GLY A 68 11.71 -1.01 -6.91
N ALA A 69 11.61 0.24 -6.44
CA ALA A 69 12.40 0.74 -5.31
C ALA A 69 12.13 -0.05 -4.02
N MET A 70 10.87 -0.40 -3.75
CA MET A 70 10.48 -1.25 -2.62
C MET A 70 11.09 -2.65 -2.73
N HIS A 71 11.00 -3.31 -3.88
CA HIS A 71 11.54 -4.67 -4.08
C HIS A 71 13.06 -4.69 -3.89
N GLU A 72 13.76 -3.72 -4.46
CA GLU A 72 15.22 -3.59 -4.33
C GLU A 72 15.63 -3.43 -2.85
N GLN A 73 15.03 -2.47 -2.14
CA GLN A 73 15.41 -2.21 -0.75
C GLN A 73 14.99 -3.36 0.19
N ALA A 74 13.80 -3.94 -0.01
CA ALA A 74 13.32 -5.06 0.81
C ALA A 74 14.20 -6.31 0.67
N SER A 75 14.79 -6.52 -0.52
CA SER A 75 15.72 -7.62 -0.79
C SER A 75 17.11 -7.38 -0.18
N LYS A 76 17.41 -6.16 0.28
CA LYS A 76 18.69 -5.77 0.89
C LYS A 76 18.59 -5.67 2.42
N LEU A 77 17.72 -4.79 2.93
CA LEU A 77 17.51 -4.54 4.36
C LEU A 77 16.23 -3.72 4.59
N ALA A 78 15.27 -4.26 5.34
CA ALA A 78 13.97 -3.62 5.57
C ALA A 78 13.79 -2.98 6.95
N LEU A 79 14.45 -3.48 8.01
CA LEU A 79 14.24 -2.98 9.38
C LEU A 79 15.49 -3.13 10.24
N THR A 80 15.86 -2.05 10.93
CA THR A 80 17.01 -1.98 11.85
C THR A 80 16.64 -1.51 13.25
N SER A 81 15.36 -1.26 13.53
CA SER A 81 14.90 -0.43 14.65
C SER A 81 15.52 0.98 14.63
N ARG A 82 15.45 1.73 15.74
CA ARG A 82 16.21 2.98 15.94
C ARG A 82 17.42 2.79 16.85
N ALA A 83 17.70 1.55 17.27
CA ALA A 83 18.91 1.20 18.01
C ALA A 83 20.17 1.23 17.12
N PHE A 84 20.00 1.11 15.80
CA PHE A 84 21.09 1.16 14.82
C PHE A 84 20.82 2.20 13.74
N HIS A 85 21.88 2.73 13.16
CA HIS A 85 21.78 3.49 11.91
C HIS A 85 21.59 2.53 10.73
N ASN A 86 20.98 3.03 9.66
CA ASN A 86 20.96 2.38 8.35
C ASN A 86 21.44 3.37 7.27
N ASP A 87 21.79 2.84 6.10
CA ASP A 87 22.41 3.60 5.01
C ASP A 87 21.42 4.42 4.16
N VAL A 88 20.12 4.38 4.46
CA VAL A 88 19.07 5.04 3.67
C VAL A 88 18.45 6.25 4.39
N LEU A 89 18.24 6.15 5.71
CA LEU A 89 17.45 7.13 6.47
C LEU A 89 17.97 8.56 6.32
N GLY A 90 19.28 8.78 6.49
CA GLY A 90 19.87 10.12 6.39
C GLY A 90 19.77 10.72 4.98
N SER A 91 19.87 9.90 3.94
CA SER A 91 19.71 10.33 2.55
C SER A 91 18.26 10.77 2.25
N TYR A 92 17.28 10.04 2.79
CA TYR A 92 15.87 10.41 2.72
C TYR A 92 15.57 11.69 3.51
N GLU A 93 16.07 11.81 4.74
CA GLU A 93 15.89 13.00 5.58
C GLU A 93 16.46 14.26 4.88
N LYS A 94 17.64 14.16 4.27
CA LYS A 94 18.22 15.24 3.46
C LYS A 94 17.33 15.61 2.26
N TYR A 95 16.90 14.62 1.48
CA TYR A 95 16.04 14.86 0.31
C TYR A 95 14.77 15.61 0.70
N ALA A 96 14.08 15.16 1.76
CA ALA A 96 12.82 15.75 2.20
C ALA A 96 13.01 17.16 2.77
N THR A 97 14.03 17.38 3.59
CA THR A 97 14.33 18.71 4.16
C THR A 97 14.66 19.73 3.09
N GLU A 98 15.46 19.36 2.09
CA GLU A 98 15.78 20.23 0.94
C GLU A 98 14.55 20.49 0.05
N TYR A 99 13.74 19.46 -0.21
CA TYR A 99 12.56 19.57 -1.08
C TYR A 99 11.46 20.45 -0.46
N PHE A 100 11.20 20.32 0.84
CA PHE A 100 10.14 21.05 1.54
C PHE A 100 10.61 22.33 2.24
N GLY A 101 11.92 22.58 2.35
CA GLY A 101 12.48 23.80 2.94
C GLY A 101 12.44 23.84 4.47
N PHE A 102 12.66 22.70 5.15
CA PHE A 102 12.72 22.61 6.61
C PHE A 102 14.10 22.17 7.10
N ASP A 103 14.45 22.55 8.33
CA ASP A 103 15.78 22.21 8.90
C ASP A 103 15.95 20.73 9.25
N LYS A 104 14.87 20.05 9.65
CA LYS A 104 14.89 18.65 10.14
C LYS A 104 13.59 17.93 9.81
N LEU A 105 13.68 16.61 9.70
CA LEU A 105 12.55 15.69 9.52
C LEU A 105 12.51 14.68 10.68
N LEU A 106 11.32 14.32 11.14
CA LEU A 106 11.08 13.17 12.02
C LEU A 106 10.11 12.19 11.34
N PRO A 107 10.59 11.08 10.75
CA PRO A 107 9.71 10.12 10.08
C PRO A 107 8.91 9.25 11.06
N MET A 108 7.64 9.05 10.73
CA MET A 108 6.64 8.25 11.47
C MET A 108 5.86 7.36 10.48
N ASN A 109 4.89 6.59 10.97
CA ASN A 109 4.17 5.61 10.16
C ASN A 109 2.75 6.06 9.75
N THR A 110 1.95 6.56 10.71
CA THR A 110 0.58 7.03 10.48
C THR A 110 0.52 8.55 10.51
N GLY A 111 -0.50 9.13 9.86
CA GLY A 111 -0.82 10.55 9.96
C GLY A 111 -1.35 10.97 11.31
#